data_AF-A0A4Q2YIL5-F1
#
_entry.id   AF-A0A4Q2YIL5-F1
#
_cell.length_a   1.000
_cell.length_b   1.000
_cell.length_c   1.000
_cell.angle_alpha   90.00
_cell.angle_beta   90.00
_cell.angle_gamma   90.00
#
_symmetry.space_group_name_H-M   'P 1'
#
loop_
_entity.id
_entity.type
_entity.pdbx_description
1 polymer ?
#
loop_
_entity_poly.entity_id
_entity_poly.type
_entity_poly.pdbx_seq_one_letter_code
_entity_poly.pdbx_strand_id
1 'polypeptide(L)'
;MRHLPLRRRRSEPYPLTKSPPGPTAAGFFVPPFPLASRWRSHTLTPVKVLVTAGPTREPIDPVRFLTNRSSGKMGYTLAGAFAHEGHSVLLISGPTSLDVPEGIDYIPVETAAEMHEAVSRHIGRMDIAVFAAAVADYTPADVQPQKIKKAGETLTLE
;
A
#
# COMPACT_ATOMS: atom_id res chain seq x y z
N MET A 1 -14.20 -23.35 -33.05
CA MET A 1 -13.50 -22.67 -31.93
C MET A 1 -13.53 -21.16 -32.20
N ARG A 2 -14.40 -20.40 -31.51
CA ARG A 2 -14.49 -18.94 -31.66
C ARG A 2 -13.85 -18.28 -30.43
N HIS A 3 -12.82 -17.47 -30.66
CA HIS A 3 -12.17 -16.65 -29.66
C HIS A 3 -13.11 -15.53 -29.18
N LEU A 4 -13.27 -15.39 -27.86
CA LEU A 4 -13.93 -14.24 -27.23
C LEU A 4 -12.86 -13.30 -26.65
N PRO A 5 -12.88 -11.99 -26.92
CA PRO A 5 -11.87 -11.08 -26.40
C PRO A 5 -12.14 -10.72 -24.93
N LEU A 6 -11.11 -10.80 -24.07
CA LEU A 6 -11.16 -10.32 -22.69
C LEU A 6 -11.22 -8.78 -22.68
N ARG A 7 -12.41 -8.25 -22.41
CA ARG A 7 -12.66 -6.83 -22.18
C ARG A 7 -12.10 -6.45 -20.81
N ARG A 8 -11.06 -5.60 -20.75
CA ARG A 8 -10.56 -5.01 -19.48
C ARG A 8 -11.69 -4.20 -18.83
N ARG A 9 -12.23 -4.66 -17.70
CA ARG A 9 -13.06 -3.83 -16.82
C ARG A 9 -12.17 -2.76 -16.18
N ARG A 10 -12.42 -1.49 -16.48
CA ARG A 10 -11.95 -0.38 -15.64
C ARG A 10 -12.61 -0.55 -14.27
N SER A 11 -11.83 -0.56 -13.20
CA SER A 11 -12.36 -0.52 -11.83
C SER A 11 -12.83 0.91 -11.55
N GLU A 12 -14.15 1.12 -11.48
CA GLU A 12 -14.71 2.35 -10.90
C GLU A 12 -14.37 2.41 -9.40
N PRO A 13 -14.13 3.62 -8.85
CA PRO A 13 -13.99 3.78 -7.40
C PRO A 13 -15.29 3.36 -6.69
N TYR A 14 -15.13 2.66 -5.57
CA TYR A 14 -16.25 2.17 -4.75
C TYR A 14 -17.02 3.35 -4.16
N PRO A 15 -18.32 3.56 -4.50
CA PRO A 15 -19.08 4.65 -3.92
C PRO A 15 -19.52 4.25 -2.50
N LEU A 16 -19.11 5.02 -1.49
CA LEU A 16 -19.42 4.79 -0.07
C LEU A 16 -20.89 5.04 0.31
N THR A 17 -21.84 5.17 -0.64
CA THR A 17 -23.21 5.63 -0.34
C THR A 17 -24.34 4.88 -1.04
N LYS A 18 -24.06 3.82 -1.80
CA LYS A 18 -25.15 3.04 -2.44
C LYS A 18 -25.40 1.75 -1.68
N SER A 19 -26.55 1.69 -1.01
CA SER A 19 -27.11 0.46 -0.43
C SER A 19 -27.10 -0.68 -1.47
N PRO A 20 -26.75 -1.92 -1.08
CA PRO A 20 -26.63 -3.01 -2.03
C PRO A 20 -27.98 -3.33 -2.68
N PRO A 21 -28.01 -3.75 -3.97
CA PRO A 21 -29.22 -4.27 -4.58
C PRO A 21 -29.67 -5.53 -3.84
N GLY A 22 -30.99 -5.66 -3.66
CA GLY A 22 -31.61 -6.79 -2.95
C GLY A 22 -31.32 -8.15 -3.61
N PRO A 23 -31.50 -9.25 -2.87
CA PRO A 23 -31.08 -10.57 -3.30
C PRO A 23 -31.86 -11.02 -4.54
N THR A 24 -31.13 -11.29 -5.63
CA THR A 24 -31.63 -12.05 -6.78
C THR A 24 -31.39 -13.53 -6.52
N ALA A 25 -32.39 -14.35 -6.83
CA ALA A 25 -32.47 -15.75 -6.46
C ALA A 25 -31.36 -16.61 -7.09
N ALA A 26 -30.42 -17.09 -6.28
CA ALA A 26 -29.85 -18.45 -6.28
C ALA A 26 -28.55 -18.50 -5.44
N GLY A 27 -28.56 -19.32 -4.38
CA GLY A 27 -27.36 -20.00 -3.85
C GLY A 27 -26.28 -19.16 -3.15
N PHE A 28 -26.49 -18.95 -1.84
CA PHE A 28 -25.55 -18.91 -0.70
C PHE A 28 -26.14 -17.92 0.33
N PHE A 29 -26.81 -18.47 1.36
CA PHE A 29 -27.27 -17.66 2.48
C PHE A 29 -26.05 -17.25 3.31
N VAL A 30 -25.48 -16.08 2.99
CA VAL A 30 -24.60 -15.38 3.92
C VAL A 30 -25.52 -14.78 4.97
N PRO A 31 -25.48 -15.24 6.25
CA PRO A 31 -26.27 -14.60 7.28
C PRO A 31 -25.92 -13.11 7.29
N PRO A 32 -26.89 -12.20 7.48
CA PRO A 32 -26.57 -10.78 7.62
C PRO A 32 -25.63 -10.66 8.80
N PHE A 33 -24.34 -10.40 8.53
CA PHE A 33 -23.45 -9.89 9.56
C PHE A 33 -24.18 -8.68 10.16
N PRO A 34 -24.37 -8.61 11.48
CA PRO A 34 -24.95 -7.43 12.10
C PRO A 34 -23.96 -6.27 11.95
N LEU A 35 -23.94 -5.65 10.76
CA LEU A 35 -23.20 -4.42 10.45
C LEU A 35 -23.75 -3.21 11.20
N ALA A 36 -24.88 -3.37 11.89
CA ALA A 36 -25.50 -2.35 12.73
C ALA A 36 -25.25 -2.61 14.23
N SER A 37 -24.10 -3.20 14.60
CA SER A 37 -23.65 -3.15 15.99
C SER A 37 -22.84 -1.88 16.20
N ARG A 38 -23.59 -0.78 16.41
CA ARG A 38 -23.24 0.41 17.20
C ARG A 38 -21.81 0.39 17.75
N TRP A 39 -20.83 0.79 16.94
CA TRP A 39 -19.58 1.33 17.45
C TRP A 39 -20.01 2.55 18.26
N ARG A 40 -20.01 2.42 19.59
CA ARG A 40 -20.23 3.57 20.45
C ARG A 40 -19.09 4.52 20.12
N SER A 41 -19.43 5.70 19.64
CA SER A 41 -18.56 6.86 19.50
C SER A 41 -18.03 7.25 20.87
N HIS A 42 -17.07 6.48 21.36
CA HIS A 42 -16.14 6.99 22.35
C HIS A 42 -15.20 7.89 21.58
N THR A 43 -15.07 9.13 22.04
CA THR A 43 -14.01 10.02 21.59
C THR A 43 -12.69 9.28 21.79
N LEU A 44 -12.06 8.85 20.70
CA LEU A 44 -10.73 8.30 20.76
C LEU A 44 -9.80 9.44 21.16
N THR A 45 -8.93 9.16 22.13
CA THR A 45 -7.87 10.10 22.46
C THR A 45 -6.94 10.18 21.24
N PRO A 46 -6.61 11.38 20.74
CA PRO A 46 -5.65 11.52 19.66
C PRO A 46 -4.33 10.84 20.02
N VAL A 47 -3.78 10.09 19.07
CA VAL A 47 -2.51 9.35 19.21
C VAL A 47 -1.68 9.56 17.96
N LYS A 48 -0.39 9.23 18.03
CA LYS A 48 0.55 9.28 16.91
C LYS A 48 0.63 7.92 16.25
N VAL A 49 0.34 7.88 14.95
CA VAL A 49 0.28 6.66 14.16
C VAL A 49 1.28 6.72 13.02
N LEU A 50 2.15 5.72 12.94
CA LEU A 50 3.02 5.50 11.79
C LEU A 50 2.40 4.44 10.89
N VAL A 51 2.31 4.72 9.60
CA VAL A 51 1.84 3.77 8.58
C VAL A 51 2.91 3.64 7.51
N THR A 52 3.33 2.41 7.19
CA THR A 52 4.11 2.16 5.97
C THR A 52 3.21 1.73 4.82
N ALA A 53 3.49 2.19 3.59
CA ALA A 53 2.71 1.83 2.41
C ALA A 53 3.56 1.70 1.15
N GLY A 54 2.93 1.22 0.07
CA GLY A 54 3.56 1.07 -1.24
C GLY A 54 4.57 -0.09 -1.32
N PRO A 55 5.11 -0.37 -2.51
CA PRO A 55 6.22 -1.29 -2.70
C PRO A 55 7.57 -0.59 -2.56
N THR A 56 8.63 -1.30 -2.18
CA THR A 56 10.01 -0.78 -2.35
C THR A 56 10.56 -1.16 -3.73
N ARG A 57 11.58 -0.43 -4.19
CA ARG A 57 12.29 -0.65 -5.45
C ARG A 57 13.78 -0.78 -5.16
N GLU A 58 14.30 -1.99 -5.33
CA GLU A 58 15.72 -2.26 -5.13
C GLU A 58 16.45 -2.10 -6.48
N PRO A 59 17.31 -1.08 -6.65
CA PRO A 59 17.93 -0.77 -7.93
C PRO A 59 18.90 -1.88 -8.35
N ILE A 60 18.84 -2.27 -9.62
CA ILE A 60 19.79 -3.19 -10.26
C ILE A 60 20.78 -2.39 -11.11
N ASP A 61 20.24 -1.45 -11.88
CA ASP A 61 20.96 -0.48 -12.71
C ASP A 61 20.11 0.81 -12.81
N PRO A 62 20.55 1.90 -13.49
CA PRO A 62 19.78 3.14 -13.54
C PRO A 62 18.40 3.05 -14.23
N VAL A 63 18.06 1.90 -14.81
CA VAL A 63 16.83 1.67 -15.57
C VAL A 63 15.97 0.57 -14.93
N ARG A 64 16.57 -0.39 -14.22
CA ARG A 64 15.91 -1.59 -13.71
C ARG A 64 15.99 -1.66 -12.21
N PHE A 65 14.92 -2.17 -11.62
CA PHE A 65 14.81 -2.42 -10.18
C PHE A 65 13.97 -3.67 -9.92
N LEU A 66 14.20 -4.30 -8.78
CA LEU A 66 13.34 -5.36 -8.23
C LEU A 66 12.24 -4.71 -7.37
N THR A 67 10.99 -5.13 -7.55
CA THR A 67 9.86 -4.57 -6.77
C THR A 67 8.73 -5.57 -6.63
N ASN A 68 7.90 -5.37 -5.59
CA ASN A 68 6.67 -6.11 -5.37
C ASN A 68 5.47 -5.39 -6.03
N ARG A 69 4.46 -6.15 -6.47
CA ARG A 69 3.26 -5.62 -7.15
C ARG A 69 2.22 -5.03 -6.17
N SER A 70 2.67 -4.26 -5.19
CA SER A 70 1.76 -3.55 -4.29
C SER A 70 1.28 -2.26 -4.93
N SER A 71 0.00 -1.96 -4.75
CA SER A 71 -0.58 -0.66 -5.15
C SER A 71 -0.53 0.38 -4.03
N GLY A 72 -0.20 -0.01 -2.80
CA GLY A 72 -0.23 0.86 -1.61
C GLY A 72 -1.62 1.28 -1.12
N LYS A 73 -2.71 0.95 -1.85
CA LYS A 73 -4.07 1.41 -1.56
C LYS A 73 -4.51 1.18 -0.12
N MET A 74 -4.25 -0.01 0.42
CA MET A 74 -4.63 -0.35 1.80
C MET A 74 -3.95 0.56 2.82
N GLY A 75 -2.63 0.78 2.71
CA GLY A 75 -1.89 1.65 3.63
C GLY A 75 -2.35 3.10 3.55
N TYR A 76 -2.61 3.61 2.34
CA TYR A 76 -3.13 4.97 2.14
C TYR A 76 -4.54 5.14 2.73
N THR A 77 -5.42 4.16 2.54
CA THR A 77 -6.77 4.19 3.13
C THR A 77 -6.71 4.15 4.66
N LEU A 78 -5.82 3.35 5.24
CA LEU A 78 -5.63 3.31 6.69
C LEU A 78 -5.09 4.65 7.22
N ALA A 79 -4.07 5.22 6.58
CA ALA A 79 -3.52 6.51 6.95
C ALA A 79 -4.58 7.63 6.93
N GLY A 80 -5.38 7.68 5.85
CA GLY A 80 -6.48 8.64 5.73
C GLY A 80 -7.58 8.42 6.78
N ALA A 81 -7.90 7.16 7.11
CA ALA A 81 -8.88 6.84 8.15
C ALA A 81 -8.40 7.30 9.54
N PHE A 82 -7.13 7.08 9.89
CA PHE A 82 -6.59 7.59 11.15
C PHE A 82 -6.61 9.12 11.23
N ALA A 83 -6.27 9.80 10.14
CA ALA A 83 -6.32 11.25 10.07
C ALA A 83 -7.76 11.78 10.22
N HIS A 84 -8.72 11.12 9.57
CA HIS A 84 -10.14 11.44 9.67
C HIS A 84 -10.69 11.34 11.10
N GLU A 85 -10.21 10.36 11.88
CA GLU A 85 -10.55 10.21 13.30
C GLU A 85 -9.77 11.16 14.23
N GLY A 86 -8.94 12.07 13.69
CA GLY A 86 -8.24 13.10 14.44
C GLY A 86 -6.90 12.66 15.04
N HIS A 87 -6.32 11.55 14.56
CA HIS A 87 -4.99 11.11 14.97
C HIS A 87 -3.88 11.84 14.18
N SER A 88 -2.70 11.98 14.80
CA SER A 88 -1.51 12.49 14.10
C SER A 88 -0.88 11.34 13.33
N VAL A 89 -0.84 11.43 12.01
CA VAL A 89 -0.41 10.31 11.16
C VAL A 89 0.87 10.66 10.41
N LEU A 90 1.84 9.75 10.46
CA LEU A 90 3.02 9.74 9.62
C LEU A 90 2.94 8.58 8.63
N LEU A 91 2.84 8.89 7.34
CA LEU A 91 2.87 7.92 6.25
C LEU A 91 4.26 7.85 5.63
N ILE A 92 4.93 6.70 5.76
CA ILE A 92 6.19 6.40 5.08
C ILE A 92 5.86 5.50 3.90
N SER A 93 6.01 5.98 2.66
CA SER A 93 5.58 5.22 1.49
C SER A 93 6.68 5.02 0.47
N GLY A 94 6.74 3.78 -0.03
CA GLY A 94 7.37 3.45 -1.29
C GLY A 94 6.64 4.09 -2.48
N PRO A 95 7.22 4.05 -3.70
CA PRO A 95 6.67 4.72 -4.87
C PRO A 95 5.31 4.16 -5.30
N THR A 96 4.27 5.01 -5.25
CA THR A 96 2.92 4.72 -5.73
C THR A 96 2.39 5.86 -6.61
N SER A 97 1.27 5.63 -7.30
CA SER A 97 0.55 6.65 -8.05
C SER A 97 -0.67 7.19 -7.29
N LEU A 98 -0.69 7.06 -5.96
CA LEU A 98 -1.81 7.48 -5.13
C LEU A 98 -1.55 8.88 -4.57
N ASP A 99 -2.60 9.68 -4.50
CA ASP A 99 -2.55 10.97 -3.82
C ASP A 99 -2.40 10.76 -2.31
N VAL A 100 -1.56 11.58 -1.69
CA VAL A 100 -1.36 11.57 -0.25
C VAL A 100 -2.62 12.14 0.42
N PRO A 101 -3.24 11.45 1.40
CA PRO A 101 -4.38 11.98 2.14
C PRO A 101 -4.07 13.34 2.80
N GLU A 102 -5.09 14.18 2.96
CA GLU A 102 -4.93 15.47 3.64
C GLU A 102 -4.68 15.27 5.15
N GLY A 103 -3.94 16.20 5.77
CA GLY A 103 -3.74 16.23 7.21
C GLY A 103 -2.78 15.17 7.78
N ILE A 104 -1.95 14.55 6.93
CA ILE A 104 -0.92 13.60 7.37
C ILE A 104 0.48 14.11 7.01
N ASP A 105 1.46 13.74 7.82
CA ASP A 105 2.88 13.87 7.48
C ASP A 105 3.27 12.76 6.51
N TYR A 106 4.11 13.06 5.53
CA TYR A 106 4.47 12.12 4.47
C TYR A 106 5.99 12.08 4.24
N ILE A 107 6.55 10.88 4.24
CA ILE A 107 7.96 10.62 3.90
C ILE A 107 8.00 9.65 2.71
N PRO A 108 8.39 10.12 1.51
CA PRO A 108 8.65 9.24 0.39
C PRO A 108 9.97 8.50 0.61
N VAL A 109 9.97 7.22 0.28
CA VAL A 109 11.17 6.36 0.23
C VAL A 109 11.13 5.54 -1.04
N GLU A 110 12.28 5.07 -1.51
CA GLU A 110 12.38 4.21 -2.67
C GLU A 110 12.79 2.79 -2.28
N THR A 111 13.81 2.64 -1.44
CA THR A 111 14.39 1.33 -1.08
C THR A 111 13.90 0.81 0.26
N ALA A 112 14.07 -0.49 0.50
CA ALA A 112 13.84 -1.11 1.80
C ALA A 112 14.73 -0.50 2.90
N ALA A 113 15.99 -0.18 2.57
CA ALA A 113 16.92 0.45 3.49
C ALA A 113 16.46 1.85 3.93
N GLU A 114 16.02 2.68 2.97
CA GLU A 114 15.46 4.01 3.25
C GLU A 114 14.19 3.92 4.09
N MET A 115 13.30 2.96 3.77
CA MET A 115 12.10 2.72 4.56
C MET A 115 12.43 2.32 6.00
N HIS A 116 13.37 1.39 6.17
CA HIS A 116 13.82 0.94 7.49
C HIS A 116 14.41 2.09 8.29
N GLU A 117 15.25 2.92 7.67
CA GLU A 117 15.86 4.07 8.33
C GLU A 117 14.81 5.11 8.74
N ALA A 118 13.89 5.45 7.83
CA ALA A 118 12.79 6.36 8.11
C ALA A 118 11.90 5.85 9.26
N VAL A 119 11.54 4.57 9.25
CA VAL A 119 10.78 3.95 10.35
C VAL A 119 11.56 4.04 11.65
N SER A 120 12.82 3.61 11.66
CA SER A 120 13.67 3.57 12.86
C SER A 120 13.82 4.95 13.51
N ARG A 121 13.93 6.01 12.70
CA ARG A 121 14.03 7.40 13.19
C ARG A 121 12.76 7.90 13.89
N HIS A 122 11.59 7.39 13.53
CA HIS A 122 10.31 7.94 13.98
C HIS A 122 9.53 7.04 14.94
N ILE A 123 9.68 5.71 14.83
CA ILE A 123 8.85 4.73 15.53
C ILE A 123 8.88 4.87 17.05
N GLY A 124 10.01 5.29 17.64
CA GLY A 124 10.14 5.49 19.09
C GLY A 124 9.28 6.61 19.68
N ARG A 125 8.62 7.43 18.84
CA ARG A 125 7.72 8.52 19.26
C ARG A 125 6.26 8.26 18.88
N MET A 126 5.95 7.08 18.36
CA MET A 126 4.64 6.71 17.85
C MET A 126 3.95 5.78 18.83
N ASP A 127 2.64 5.95 19.00
CA ASP A 127 1.83 5.09 19.85
C ASP A 127 1.41 3.83 19.11
N ILE A 128 1.24 3.93 17.78
CA ILE A 128 0.82 2.84 16.89
C ILE A 128 1.74 2.81 15.66
N ALA A 129 2.16 1.62 15.23
CA ALA A 129 2.84 1.40 13.97
C ALA A 129 2.12 0.33 13.15
N VAL A 130 1.81 0.64 11.88
CA VAL A 130 1.14 -0.24 10.92
C VAL A 130 2.06 -0.50 9.74
N PHE A 131 2.54 -1.74 9.63
CA PHE A 131 3.45 -2.14 8.55
C PHE A 131 2.69 -2.72 7.35
N ALA A 132 2.15 -1.84 6.50
CA ALA A 132 1.35 -2.22 5.33
C ALA A 132 2.11 -2.12 3.99
N ALA A 133 3.39 -1.70 4.01
CA ALA A 133 4.24 -1.69 2.83
C ALA A 133 4.61 -3.11 2.37
N ALA A 134 4.80 -3.27 1.06
CA ALA A 134 5.34 -4.50 0.46
C ALA A 134 6.85 -4.34 0.26
N VAL A 135 7.59 -4.49 1.36
CA VAL A 135 9.05 -4.41 1.39
C VAL A 135 9.65 -5.59 0.61
N ALA A 136 10.69 -5.33 -0.18
CA ALA A 136 11.44 -6.37 -0.85
C ALA A 136 12.27 -7.18 0.14
N ASP A 137 12.25 -8.52 0.01
CA ASP A 137 13.03 -9.41 0.88
C ASP A 137 14.52 -9.46 0.52
N TYR A 138 14.85 -9.10 -0.73
CA TYR A 138 16.20 -9.15 -1.28
C TYR A 138 16.54 -7.84 -1.97
N THR A 139 17.79 -7.44 -1.88
CA THR A 139 18.38 -6.31 -2.61
C THR A 139 19.62 -6.81 -3.34
N PRO A 140 19.90 -6.37 -4.58
CA PRO A 140 21.11 -6.77 -5.29
C PRO A 140 22.37 -6.39 -4.50
N ALA A 141 23.34 -7.31 -4.40
CA ALA A 141 24.61 -7.07 -3.72
C ALA A 141 25.43 -5.96 -4.40
N ASP A 142 25.38 -5.90 -5.73
CA ASP A 142 26.05 -4.89 -6.56
C ASP A 142 25.06 -4.15 -7.45
N VAL A 143 24.94 -2.83 -7.23
CA VAL A 143 24.17 -1.92 -8.08
C VAL A 143 25.07 -1.37 -9.18
N GLN A 144 24.74 -1.63 -10.44
CA GLN A 144 25.56 -1.19 -11.55
C GLN A 144 25.35 0.31 -11.83
N PRO A 145 26.40 1.15 -11.90
CA PRO A 145 26.26 2.58 -12.13
C PRO A 145 25.84 2.93 -13.56
N GLN A 146 25.96 1.96 -14.48
CA GLN A 146 25.57 2.10 -15.88
C GLN A 146 24.60 0.99 -16.26
N LYS A 147 23.75 1.26 -17.26
CA LYS A 147 22.83 0.27 -17.82
C LYS A 147 23.61 -0.97 -18.25
N ILE A 148 23.26 -2.12 -17.68
CA ILE A 148 23.89 -3.40 -18.01
C ILE A 148 23.65 -3.68 -19.50
N LYS A 149 24.74 -3.71 -20.28
CA LYS A 149 24.71 -4.08 -21.70
C LYS A 149 24.44 -5.58 -21.82
N LYS A 150 23.74 -5.97 -22.87
CA LYS A 150 23.46 -7.38 -23.14
C LYS A 150 24.77 -8.08 -23.52
N ALA A 151 25.35 -8.83 -22.60
CA ALA A 151 26.63 -9.52 -22.80
C ALA A 151 26.48 -11.04 -23.07
N GLY A 152 25.27 -11.59 -22.94
CA GLY A 152 24.96 -13.01 -23.16
C GLY A 152 23.45 -13.29 -23.17
N GLU A 153 23.07 -14.57 -23.15
CA GLU A 153 21.66 -15.00 -23.11
C GLU A 153 21.01 -14.88 -21.72
N THR A 154 21.81 -15.00 -20.65
CA THR A 154 21.34 -15.03 -19.26
C THR A 154 21.98 -13.90 -18.44
N LEU A 155 21.21 -13.31 -17.53
CA LEU A 155 21.66 -12.36 -16.51
C LEU A 155 21.32 -12.93 -15.14
N THR A 156 22.34 -13.09 -14.28
CA THR A 156 22.19 -13.50 -12.87
C THR A 156 22.47 -12.30 -11.99
N LEU A 157 21.67 -12.15 -10.92
CA LEU A 157 21.84 -11.15 -9.88
C LEU A 157 22.15 -11.90 -8.58
N GLU A 158 23.12 -11.40 -7.82
CA GLU A 158 23.45 -11.89 -6.47
C GLU A 158 22.92 -10.94 -5.40
#